data_AF-A0AAV8WJ16-F1
#
_entry.id   AF-A0AAV8WJ16-F1
#
_cell.length_a   1.000
_cell.length_b   1.000
_cell.length_c   1.000
_cell.angle_alpha   90.00
_cell.angle_beta   90.00
_cell.angle_gamma   90.00
#
_symmetry.space_group_name_H-M   'P 1'
#
loop_
_entity.id
_entity.type
_entity.pdbx_description
1 polymer ?
#
loop_
_entity_poly.entity_id
_entity_poly.type
_entity_poly.pdbx_seq_one_letter_code
_entity_poly.pdbx_strand_id
1 'polypeptide(L)'
;MYIVFRFIQSSTMSDVLDIVTGLVEVVRQENNRSTPLSHVGKSPLYFVLLNKFGVSALVTLLIRTEYLISSNAASEKQQNDWSNFLVSWSQQTEAVSKVATPLELIPSQIFNKHCNRFNNLKTDKKSLLEKHFVDSNN
;
A
#
# COMPACT_ATOMS: atom_id res chain seq x y z
N MET A 1 -10.76 -9.31 11.97
CA MET A 1 -10.39 -7.93 11.58
C MET A 1 -9.53 -7.25 12.64
N TYR A 2 -10.00 -7.09 13.88
CA TYR A 2 -9.23 -6.48 14.99
C TYR A 2 -7.78 -6.98 15.17
N ILE A 3 -7.53 -8.28 14.95
CA ILE A 3 -6.20 -8.87 15.13
C ILE A 3 -5.17 -8.31 14.13
N VAL A 4 -5.56 -8.13 12.86
CA VAL A 4 -4.63 -7.63 11.82
C VAL A 4 -4.32 -6.15 12.02
N PHE A 5 -5.30 -5.34 12.42
CA PHE A 5 -5.06 -3.94 12.78
C PHE A 5 -4.14 -3.83 14.01
N ARG A 6 -4.36 -4.64 15.05
CA ARG A 6 -3.48 -4.65 16.22
C ARG A 6 -2.07 -5.13 15.89
N PHE A 7 -1.94 -6.14 15.04
CA PHE A 7 -0.64 -6.62 14.58
C PHE A 7 0.13 -5.50 13.86
N ILE A 8 -0.50 -4.86 12.86
CA ILE A 8 0.12 -3.75 12.11
C ILE A 8 0.50 -2.59 13.04
N GLN A 9 -0.32 -2.27 14.03
CA GLN A 9 -0.01 -1.22 15.01
C GLN A 9 1.23 -1.54 15.87
N SER A 10 1.55 -2.82 16.07
CA SER A 10 2.77 -3.26 16.77
C SER A 10 3.96 -3.54 15.85
N SER A 11 3.73 -3.62 14.53
CA SER A 11 4.77 -3.98 13.55
C SER A 11 5.90 -2.97 13.49
N THR A 12 7.13 -3.47 13.33
CA THR A 12 8.32 -2.68 13.01
C THR A 12 8.34 -2.29 11.54
N MET A 13 9.26 -1.40 11.15
CA MET A 13 9.42 -1.04 9.73
C MET A 13 9.84 -2.24 8.88
N SER A 14 10.63 -3.16 9.43
CA SER A 14 11.02 -4.39 8.73
C SER A 14 9.81 -5.28 8.46
N ASP A 15 8.94 -5.48 9.46
CA ASP A 15 7.71 -6.28 9.26
C ASP A 15 6.81 -5.67 8.18
N VAL A 16 6.68 -4.33 8.17
CA VAL A 16 5.92 -3.62 7.13
C VAL A 16 6.52 -3.88 5.74
N LEU A 17 7.85 -3.79 5.62
CA LEU A 17 8.54 -4.00 4.34
C LEU A 17 8.45 -5.46 3.85
N ASP A 18 8.56 -6.43 4.74
CA ASP A 18 8.41 -7.85 4.41
C ASP A 18 7.00 -8.13 3.85
N ILE A 19 5.97 -7.53 4.45
CA ILE A 19 4.60 -7.62 3.96
C ILE A 19 4.49 -7.03 2.54
N VAL A 20 4.95 -5.80 2.34
CA VAL A 20 4.69 -5.11 1.05
C VAL A 20 5.59 -5.59 -0.08
N THR A 21 6.76 -6.13 0.22
CA THR A 21 7.63 -6.77 -0.79
C THR A 21 6.94 -7.98 -1.39
N GLY A 22 6.32 -8.82 -0.57
CA GLY A 22 5.52 -9.96 -1.05
C GLY A 22 4.29 -9.56 -1.88
N LEU A 23 3.85 -8.29 -1.82
CA LEU A 23 2.70 -7.82 -2.61
C LEU A 23 3.07 -7.43 -4.05
N VAL A 24 4.32 -7.01 -4.29
CA VAL A 24 4.74 -6.52 -5.61
C VAL A 24 5.34 -7.62 -6.49
N GLU A 25 5.81 -8.71 -5.89
CA GLU A 25 6.40 -9.84 -6.62
C GLU A 25 5.34 -10.58 -7.46
N VAL A 26 5.56 -10.60 -8.78
CA VAL A 26 4.76 -11.42 -9.69
C VAL A 26 5.27 -12.86 -9.60
N VAL A 27 4.56 -13.68 -8.82
CA VAL A 27 4.85 -15.12 -8.78
C VAL A 27 4.51 -15.73 -10.13
N ARG A 28 5.53 -16.06 -10.93
CA ARG A 28 5.37 -16.86 -12.14
C ARG A 28 5.01 -18.28 -11.72
N GLN A 29 3.71 -18.59 -11.71
CA GLN A 29 3.27 -19.97 -11.52
C GLN A 29 3.60 -20.75 -12.80
N GLU A 30 4.66 -21.56 -12.75
CA GLU A 30 5.17 -22.30 -13.91
C GLU A 30 4.23 -23.41 -14.41
N ASN A 31 3.22 -23.81 -13.63
CA ASN A 31 2.20 -24.77 -14.06
C ASN A 31 0.95 -24.67 -13.20
N ASN A 32 -0.08 -23.95 -13.64
CA ASN A 32 -1.40 -24.02 -13.01
C ASN A 32 -2.52 -24.03 -14.04
N ARG A 33 -3.10 -25.21 -14.28
CA ARG A 33 -4.33 -25.39 -15.07
C ARG A 33 -5.57 -24.73 -14.43
N SER A 34 -5.45 -24.19 -13.21
CA SER A 34 -6.57 -23.70 -12.39
C SER A 34 -6.59 -22.17 -12.21
N THR A 35 -5.57 -21.44 -12.65
CA THR A 35 -5.54 -19.97 -12.54
C THR A 35 -6.23 -19.37 -13.77
N PRO A 36 -7.28 -18.53 -13.60
CA PRO A 36 -7.91 -17.85 -14.72
C PRO A 36 -6.87 -17.08 -15.55
N LEU A 37 -6.95 -17.14 -16.89
CA LEU A 37 -6.01 -16.43 -17.77
C LEU A 37 -5.93 -14.92 -17.45
N SER A 38 -7.05 -14.34 -17.00
CA SER A 38 -7.14 -12.94 -16.55
C SER A 38 -6.32 -12.62 -15.30
N HIS A 39 -5.80 -13.62 -14.59
CA HIS A 39 -5.03 -13.49 -13.35
C HIS A 39 -3.52 -13.73 -13.56
N VAL A 40 -3.13 -14.29 -14.71
CA VAL A 40 -1.73 -14.62 -15.01
C VAL A 40 -0.89 -13.34 -15.14
N GLY A 41 0.27 -13.33 -14.49
CA GLY A 41 1.22 -12.21 -14.54
C GLY A 41 0.85 -11.01 -13.66
N LYS A 42 -0.22 -11.11 -12.86
CA LYS A 42 -0.62 -10.05 -11.92
C LYS A 42 0.03 -10.29 -10.56
N SER A 43 0.56 -9.23 -9.96
CA SER A 43 1.09 -9.30 -8.59
C SER A 43 -0.04 -9.44 -7.56
N PRO A 44 0.24 -9.95 -6.35
CA PRO A 44 -0.75 -9.99 -5.28
C PRO A 44 -1.40 -8.62 -5.00
N LEU A 45 -0.65 -7.52 -5.14
CA LEU A 45 -1.16 -6.16 -4.96
C LEU A 45 -2.36 -5.85 -5.87
N TYR A 46 -2.39 -6.36 -7.10
CA TYR A 46 -3.54 -6.22 -7.99
C TYR A 46 -4.83 -6.74 -7.34
N PHE A 47 -4.77 -7.92 -6.72
CA PHE A 47 -5.92 -8.55 -6.07
C PHE A 47 -6.27 -7.89 -4.74
N VAL A 48 -5.26 -7.40 -4.01
CA VAL A 48 -5.44 -6.60 -2.79
C VAL A 48 -6.25 -5.35 -3.09
N LEU A 49 -5.99 -4.67 -4.21
CA LEU A 49 -6.71 -3.45 -4.61
C LEU A 49 -8.18 -3.69 -4.97
N LEU A 50 -8.54 -4.91 -5.37
CA LEU A 50 -9.92 -5.32 -5.63
C LEU A 50 -10.65 -5.80 -4.37
N ASN A 51 -9.95 -5.87 -3.23
CA ASN A 51 -10.46 -6.46 -2.01
C ASN A 51 -10.57 -5.44 -0.87
N LYS A 52 -11.78 -5.26 -0.31
CA LYS A 52 -12.05 -4.30 0.78
C LYS A 52 -11.13 -4.49 1.99
N PHE A 53 -10.86 -5.73 2.37
CA PHE A 53 -9.97 -6.03 3.50
C PHE A 53 -8.51 -5.70 3.16
N GLY A 54 -8.07 -6.07 1.95
CA GLY A 54 -6.75 -5.78 1.43
C GLY A 54 -6.45 -4.28 1.40
N VAL A 55 -7.31 -3.46 0.81
CA VAL A 55 -7.12 -1.99 0.79
C VAL A 55 -7.16 -1.38 2.19
N SER A 56 -7.94 -1.93 3.12
CA SER A 56 -7.98 -1.45 4.51
C SER A 56 -6.67 -1.73 5.25
N ALA A 57 -6.04 -2.88 4.97
CA ALA A 57 -4.71 -3.19 5.47
C ALA A 57 -3.66 -2.22 4.90
N LEU A 58 -3.73 -1.88 3.61
CA LEU A 58 -2.81 -0.89 2.99
C LEU A 58 -2.94 0.50 3.63
N VAL A 59 -4.15 0.97 3.88
CA VAL A 59 -4.39 2.23 4.62
C VAL A 59 -3.72 2.20 5.99
N THR A 60 -3.91 1.10 6.73
CA THR A 60 -3.32 0.93 8.06
C THR A 60 -1.80 0.89 8.02
N LEU A 61 -1.23 0.18 7.04
CA LEU A 61 0.22 0.12 6.83
C LEU A 61 0.79 1.51 6.56
N LEU A 62 0.15 2.34 5.72
CA LEU A 62 0.62 3.70 5.47
C LEU A 62 0.63 4.55 6.74
N ILE A 63 -0.45 4.53 7.52
CA ILE A 63 -0.54 5.26 8.79
C ILE A 63 0.55 4.79 9.75
N ARG A 64 0.77 3.47 9.84
CA ARG A 64 1.84 2.89 10.66
C ARG A 64 3.22 3.33 10.20
N THR A 65 3.47 3.32 8.90
CA THR A 65 4.74 3.78 8.33
C THR A 65 4.99 5.25 8.65
N GLU A 66 3.98 6.12 8.52
CA GLU A 66 4.15 7.54 8.90
C GLU A 66 4.50 7.71 10.38
N TYR A 67 3.88 6.92 11.26
CA TYR A 67 4.24 6.91 12.68
C TYR A 67 5.70 6.48 12.87
N LEU A 68 6.12 5.37 12.26
CA LEU A 68 7.48 4.82 12.40
C LEU A 68 8.55 5.79 11.88
N ILE A 69 8.29 6.45 10.74
CA ILE A 69 9.20 7.46 10.20
C ILE A 69 9.24 8.69 11.12
N SER A 70 8.09 9.16 11.59
CA SER A 70 8.02 10.30 12.51
C SER A 70 8.73 10.05 13.84
N SER A 71 8.77 8.80 14.31
CA SER A 71 9.45 8.41 15.54
C SER A 71 10.92 8.02 15.33
N ASN A 72 11.51 8.30 14.16
CA ASN A 72 12.87 7.90 13.79
C ASN A 72 13.13 6.38 13.93
N ALA A 73 12.09 5.55 13.76
CA ALA A 73 12.14 4.09 13.85
C ALA A 73 12.29 3.42 12.46
N ALA A 74 12.65 4.18 11.44
CA ALA A 74 12.89 3.71 10.08
C ALA A 74 14.19 4.31 9.52
N SER A 75 15.13 3.45 9.11
CA SER A 75 16.36 3.86 8.43
C SER A 75 16.05 4.48 7.06
N GLU A 76 17.00 5.26 6.53
CA GLU A 76 16.87 5.87 5.19
C GLU A 76 16.65 4.81 4.09
N LYS A 77 17.35 3.67 4.17
CA LYS A 77 17.14 2.54 3.25
C LYS A 77 15.69 2.05 3.28
N GLN A 78 15.15 1.81 4.48
CA GLN A 78 13.78 1.35 4.64
C GLN A 78 12.75 2.37 4.14
N GLN A 79 13.02 3.66 4.32
CA GLN A 79 12.19 4.74 3.77
C GLN A 79 12.20 4.74 2.25
N ASN A 80 13.35 4.51 1.62
CA ASN A 80 13.48 4.38 0.17
C ASN A 80 12.74 3.15 -0.37
N ASP A 81 12.88 2.00 0.29
CA ASP A 81 12.18 0.77 -0.08
C ASP A 81 10.66 0.95 0.00
N TRP A 82 10.17 1.56 1.08
CA TRP A 82 8.76 1.92 1.22
C TRP A 82 8.30 2.90 0.13
N SER A 83 9.13 3.88 -0.21
CA SER A 83 8.78 4.84 -1.25
C SER A 83 8.65 4.17 -2.62
N ASN A 84 9.50 3.20 -2.94
CA ASN A 84 9.38 2.39 -4.15
C ASN A 84 8.08 1.57 -4.16
N PHE A 85 7.66 1.07 -2.99
CA PHE A 85 6.35 0.44 -2.84
C PHE A 85 5.20 1.42 -3.10
N LEU A 86 5.24 2.66 -2.60
CA LEU A 86 4.20 3.67 -2.87
C LEU A 86 4.03 3.92 -4.38
N VAL A 87 5.14 4.00 -5.11
CA VAL A 87 5.12 4.11 -6.58
C VAL A 87 4.42 2.90 -7.18
N SER A 88 4.79 1.69 -6.76
CA SER A 88 4.19 0.44 -7.26
C SER A 88 2.69 0.35 -6.94
N TRP A 89 2.28 0.77 -5.75
CA TRP A 89 0.88 0.84 -5.34
C TRP A 89 0.09 1.82 -6.21
N SER A 90 0.62 3.03 -6.45
CA SER A 90 -0.05 3.98 -7.33
C SER A 90 -0.20 3.46 -8.77
N GLN A 91 0.82 2.80 -9.31
CA GLN A 91 0.78 2.19 -10.65
C GLN A 91 -0.27 1.08 -10.74
N GLN A 92 -0.35 0.20 -9.73
CA GLN A 92 -1.37 -0.86 -9.71
C GLN A 92 -2.78 -0.31 -9.51
N THR A 93 -2.92 0.80 -8.78
CA THR A 93 -4.20 1.51 -8.60
C THR A 93 -4.74 2.02 -9.94
N GLU A 94 -3.86 2.45 -10.83
CA GLU A 94 -4.21 2.88 -12.19
C GLU A 94 -4.59 1.69 -13.10
N ALA A 95 -3.98 0.53 -12.88
CA ALA A 95 -4.18 -0.66 -13.71
C ALA A 95 -5.47 -1.44 -13.40
N VAL A 96 -6.04 -1.28 -12.19
CA VAL A 96 -7.29 -1.97 -11.82
C VAL A 96 -8.52 -1.21 -12.32
N SER A 97 -9.51 -1.94 -12.83
CA SER A 97 -10.76 -1.33 -13.34
C SER A 97 -11.62 -0.68 -12.26
N LYS A 98 -11.50 -1.16 -11.01
CA LYS A 98 -12.20 -0.62 -9.85
C LYS A 98 -11.42 -0.91 -8.57
N VAL A 99 -11.05 0.13 -7.85
CA VAL A 99 -10.44 0.01 -6.52
C VAL A 99 -11.54 -0.23 -5.49
N ALA A 100 -11.33 -1.18 -4.59
CA ALA A 100 -12.23 -1.38 -3.46
C ALA A 100 -12.17 -0.19 -2.49
N THR A 101 -13.31 0.17 -1.90
CA THR A 101 -13.35 1.21 -0.87
C THR A 101 -12.91 0.62 0.47
N PRO A 102 -11.88 1.18 1.15
CA PRO A 102 -11.43 0.68 2.44
C PRO A 102 -12.47 0.91 3.53
N LEU A 103 -12.28 0.25 4.68
CA LEU A 103 -13.15 0.37 5.85
C LEU A 103 -12.95 1.71 6.57
N GLU A 104 -11.72 2.22 6.54
CA GLU A 104 -11.32 3.54 7.02
C GLU A 104 -10.43 4.20 5.96
N LEU A 105 -10.48 5.52 5.87
CA LEU A 105 -9.63 6.29 4.98
C LEU A 105 -8.44 6.86 5.75
N ILE A 106 -7.36 7.16 5.03
CA ILE A 106 -6.19 7.85 5.57
C ILE A 106 -6.60 9.30 5.86
N PRO A 107 -6.39 9.83 7.07
CA PRO A 107 -6.59 11.25 7.33
C PRO A 107 -5.69 12.11 6.41
N SER A 108 -6.27 13.13 5.76
CA SER A 108 -5.56 13.98 4.79
C SER A 108 -4.26 14.56 5.32
N GLN A 109 -4.25 15.00 6.59
CA GLN A 109 -3.06 15.52 7.26
C GLN A 109 -1.92 14.49 7.34
N ILE A 110 -2.25 13.22 7.63
CA ILE A 110 -1.28 12.12 7.69
C ILE A 110 -0.75 11.83 6.28
N PHE A 111 -1.64 11.73 5.30
CA PHE A 111 -1.26 11.47 3.91
C PHE A 111 -0.34 12.56 3.35
N ASN A 112 -0.71 13.83 3.51
CA ASN A 112 0.07 14.97 3.02
C ASN A 112 1.45 15.02 3.68
N LYS A 113 1.49 14.86 5.01
CA LYS A 113 2.76 14.79 5.75
C LYS A 113 3.65 13.67 5.23
N HIS A 114 3.07 12.48 5.01
CA HIS A 114 3.78 11.31 4.53
C HIS A 114 4.33 11.50 3.11
N CYS A 115 3.48 11.95 2.19
CA CYS A 115 3.85 12.17 0.79
C CYS A 115 4.86 13.30 0.59
N ASN A 116 4.92 14.29 1.48
CA ASN A 116 5.91 15.37 1.43
C ASN A 116 7.33 14.91 1.78
N ARG A 117 7.50 13.72 2.37
CA ARG A 117 8.82 13.12 2.64
C ARG A 117 9.46 12.49 1.41
N PHE A 118 8.64 12.16 0.41
CA PHE A 118 9.06 11.37 -0.75
C PHE A 118 8.92 12.17 -2.04
N ASN A 119 10.05 12.55 -2.62
CA ASN A 119 10.11 13.33 -3.85
C ASN A 119 9.93 12.49 -5.13
N ASN A 120 10.14 11.17 -5.03
CA ASN A 120 10.00 10.23 -6.15
C ASN A 120 8.54 9.85 -6.46
N LEU A 121 7.60 10.11 -5.55
CA LEU A 121 6.17 9.95 -5.81
C LEU A 121 5.65 11.21 -6.53
N LYS A 122 5.43 11.11 -7.84
CA LYS A 122 4.96 12.22 -8.67
C LYS A 122 3.53 12.67 -8.30
N THR A 123 3.19 13.92 -8.63
CA THR A 123 1.91 14.54 -8.27
C THR A 123 0.68 13.78 -8.81
N ASP A 124 0.76 13.25 -10.02
CA ASP A 124 -0.30 12.41 -10.61
C ASP A 124 -0.55 11.15 -9.77
N LYS A 125 0.54 10.51 -9.32
CA LYS A 125 0.48 9.30 -8.47
C LYS A 125 -0.03 9.60 -7.07
N LYS A 126 0.35 10.74 -6.48
CA LYS A 126 -0.21 11.23 -5.21
C LYS A 126 -1.71 11.44 -5.32
N SER A 127 -2.15 12.15 -6.35
CA SER A 127 -3.57 12.47 -6.59
C SER A 127 -4.41 11.20 -6.78
N LEU A 128 -3.85 10.17 -7.43
CA LEU A 128 -4.54 8.90 -7.62
C LEU A 128 -4.73 8.15 -6.29
N LEU A 129 -3.71 8.10 -5.44
CA LEU A 129 -3.83 7.50 -4.11
C LEU A 129 -4.80 8.29 -3.23
N GLU A 130 -4.73 9.62 -3.30
CA GLU A 130 -5.61 10.53 -2.55
C GLU A 130 -7.08 10.27 -2.87
N LYS A 131 -7.43 10.22 -4.16
CA LYS A 131 -8.78 9.95 -4.65
C LYS A 131 -9.42 8.67 -4.06
N HIS A 132 -8.62 7.64 -3.82
CA HIS A 132 -9.13 6.30 -3.46
C HIS A 132 -8.99 5.96 -1.97
N PHE A 133 -8.02 6.55 -1.28
CA PHE A 133 -7.62 6.11 0.06
C PHE A 133 -7.61 7.21 1.10
N VAL A 134 -7.84 8.48 0.74
CA VAL A 134 -7.70 9.61 1.65
C VAL A 134 -9.06 10.24 1.95
N ASP A 135 -9.27 10.61 3.21
CA ASP A 135 -10.46 11.33 3.63
C ASP A 135 -10.40 12.76 3.07
N SER A 136 -11.30 13.05 2.13
CA SER A 136 -11.41 14.36 1.49
C SER A 136 -12.20 15.37 2.32
N ASN A 137 -12.65 14.99 3.52
CA ASN A 137 -13.31 15.90 4.44
C ASN A 137 -12.27 16.78 5.13
N ASN A 138 -12.17 18.03 4.68
CA ASN A 138 -11.72 19.14 5.51
C ASN A 138 -12.83 19.53 6.49
#